data_AF-A0A242BV33-F1
#
_entry.id   AF-A0A242BV33-F1
#
_cell.length_a   1.000
_cell.length_b   1.000
_cell.length_c   1.000
_cell.angle_alpha   90.00
_cell.angle_beta   90.00
_cell.angle_gamma   90.00
#
_symmetry.space_group_name_H-M   'P 1'
#
loop_
_entity.id
_entity.type
_entity.pdbx_description
1 polymer ?
#
loop_
_entity_poly.entity_id
_entity_poly.type
_entity_poly.pdbx_seq_one_letter_code
_entity_poly.pdbx_strand_id
1 'polypeptide(L)'
;MRTKERQVSHRSDRFEELFRKYRPIVEILHKKYYLRDYDLDDWLQEGRIVFNKCLKTYDKDKGTTIGILFKRSFENRICSLLRAQHAQKRKAQVDACSLEEKLLQEGNRFLTDHNRCAETAETYLFVNESLAEYPKSLSSLERMVIMNYLKGLELDQIAAQEKLPYEKIKSAFSRGRTKLIALIKGV
;
A
#
# COMPACT_ATOMS: atom_id res chain seq x y z
N MET A 1 20.03 43.43 10.68
CA MET A 1 20.09 41.95 10.71
C MET A 1 20.47 41.40 12.09
N ARG A 2 21.59 41.84 12.70
CA ARG A 2 22.10 41.36 14.01
C ARG A 2 21.10 41.32 15.19
N THR A 3 20.16 42.27 15.28
CA THR A 3 19.25 42.38 16.44
C THR A 3 18.12 41.36 16.43
N LYS A 4 17.63 40.95 15.25
CA LYS A 4 16.59 39.91 15.11
C LYS A 4 17.16 38.52 15.37
N GLU A 5 18.36 38.22 14.87
CA GLU A 5 19.04 36.95 15.11
C GLU A 5 19.33 36.72 16.61
N ARG A 6 19.77 37.78 17.31
CA ARG A 6 20.04 37.72 18.76
C ARG A 6 18.77 37.49 19.59
N GLN A 7 17.63 38.06 19.18
CA GLN A 7 16.34 37.80 19.85
C GLN A 7 15.81 36.39 19.59
N VAL A 8 16.00 35.86 18.37
CA VAL A 8 15.54 34.50 18.02
C VAL A 8 16.35 33.44 18.77
N SER A 9 17.68 33.60 18.84
CA SER A 9 18.56 32.73 19.65
C SER A 9 18.12 32.74 21.11
N HIS A 10 17.96 33.92 21.73
CA HIS A 10 17.58 34.01 23.14
C HIS A 10 16.20 33.37 23.43
N ARG A 11 15.24 33.47 22.51
CA ARG A 11 13.93 32.81 22.65
C ARG A 11 14.05 31.28 22.54
N SER A 12 14.89 30.79 21.65
CA SER A 12 15.16 29.36 21.48
C SER A 12 15.82 28.77 22.73
N ASP A 13 16.80 29.48 23.30
CA ASP A 13 17.54 29.02 24.49
C ASP A 13 16.61 28.90 25.71
N ARG A 14 15.76 29.90 25.93
CA ARG A 14 14.75 29.87 27.01
C ARG A 14 13.73 28.75 26.84
N PHE A 15 13.33 28.46 25.60
CA PHE A 15 12.42 27.35 25.32
C PHE A 15 13.09 26.02 25.65
N GLU A 16 14.34 25.82 25.23
CA GLU A 16 15.07 24.58 25.46
C GLU A 16 15.31 24.35 26.96
N GLU A 17 15.68 25.40 27.71
CA GLU A 17 15.80 25.34 29.17
C GLU A 17 14.49 24.92 29.85
N LEU A 18 13.36 25.45 29.38
CA LEU A 18 12.06 25.06 29.90
C LEU A 18 11.70 23.63 29.52
N PHE A 19 11.94 23.24 28.27
CA PHE A 19 11.64 21.90 27.77
C PHE A 19 12.46 20.82 28.48
N ARG A 20 13.72 21.10 28.85
CA ARG A 20 14.56 20.18 29.65
C ARG A 20 13.87 19.69 30.92
N LYS A 21 13.03 20.52 31.56
CA LYS A 21 12.25 20.14 32.76
C LYS A 21 11.16 19.11 32.47
N TYR A 22 10.68 19.05 31.23
CA TYR A 22 9.62 18.14 30.77
C TYR A 22 10.15 16.99 29.90
N ARG A 23 11.43 17.00 29.53
CA ARG A 23 12.11 15.91 28.82
C ARG A 23 11.86 14.53 29.45
N PRO A 24 11.85 14.35 30.79
CA PRO A 24 11.56 13.05 31.38
C PRO A 24 10.21 12.46 30.96
N ILE A 25 9.20 13.28 30.65
CA ILE A 25 7.90 12.81 30.15
C ILE A 25 8.07 12.15 28.78
N VAL A 26 8.89 12.73 27.91
CA VAL A 26 9.22 12.15 26.59
C VAL A 26 9.95 10.84 26.77
N GLU A 27 10.95 10.80 27.66
CA GLU A 27 11.76 9.60 27.91
C GLU A 27 10.92 8.45 28.49
N ILE A 28 9.99 8.72 29.40
CA ILE A 28 9.06 7.73 29.95
C ILE A 28 8.15 7.18 28.85
N LEU A 29 7.64 8.03 27.97
CA LEU A 29 6.73 7.62 26.89
C LEU A 29 7.47 6.90 25.75
N HIS A 30 8.72 7.28 25.47
CA HIS A 30 9.61 6.58 24.54
C HIS A 30 9.86 5.13 25.00
N LYS A 31 10.05 4.91 26.30
CA LYS A 31 10.19 3.55 26.85
C LYS A 31 8.88 2.74 26.80
N LYS A 32 7.73 3.40 26.74
CA LYS A 32 6.42 2.76 26.79
C LYS A 32 5.88 2.37 25.40
N TYR A 33 6.18 3.14 24.37
CA TYR A 33 5.67 2.94 23.03
C TYR A 33 6.81 2.79 22.03
N TYR A 34 6.65 1.87 21.08
CA TYR A 34 7.58 1.71 19.97
C TYR A 34 7.05 2.43 18.73
N LEU A 35 7.84 3.35 18.18
CA LEU A 35 7.60 3.97 16.87
C LEU A 35 8.68 3.47 15.91
N ARG A 36 8.26 2.88 14.78
CA ARG A 36 9.21 2.44 13.75
C ARG A 36 9.97 3.63 13.18
N ASP A 37 11.27 3.45 12.91
CA ASP A 37 12.18 4.44 12.31
C ASP A 37 12.33 5.73 13.11
N TYR A 38 12.04 5.69 14.42
CA TYR A 38 12.22 6.84 15.32
C TYR A 38 13.32 6.53 16.32
N ASP A 39 14.34 7.39 16.37
CA ASP A 39 15.33 7.39 17.43
C ASP A 39 14.97 8.37 18.56
N LEU A 40 15.79 8.41 19.61
CA LEU A 40 15.52 9.30 20.75
C LEU A 40 15.46 10.78 20.33
N ASP A 41 16.22 11.20 19.32
CA ASP A 41 16.22 12.58 18.87
C ASP A 41 14.93 12.94 18.11
N ASP A 42 14.37 12.01 17.33
CA ASP A 42 13.04 12.15 16.72
C ASP A 42 11.96 12.30 17.80
N TRP A 43 12.02 11.48 18.84
CA TRP A 43 11.12 11.57 20.00
C TRP A 43 11.22 12.93 20.70
N LEU A 44 12.44 13.43 20.91
CA LEU A 44 12.66 14.72 21.52
C LEU A 44 12.19 15.86 20.62
N GLN A 45 12.34 15.74 19.30
CA GLN A 45 11.84 16.73 18.34
C GLN A 45 10.31 16.81 18.36
N GLU A 46 9.61 15.67 18.28
CA GLU A 46 8.15 15.61 18.42
C GLU A 46 7.70 16.16 19.77
N GLY A 47 8.43 15.83 20.84
CA GLY A 47 8.22 16.39 22.18
C GLY A 47 8.27 17.92 22.18
N ARG A 48 9.30 18.53 21.56
CA ARG A 48 9.43 19.99 21.43
C ARG A 48 8.27 20.61 20.65
N ILE A 49 7.87 20.00 19.54
CA ILE A 49 6.76 20.48 18.71
C ILE A 49 5.46 20.51 19.53
N VAL A 50 5.16 19.41 20.23
CA VAL A 50 3.94 19.31 21.04
C VAL A 50 4.01 20.23 22.26
N PHE A 51 5.17 20.35 22.91
CA PHE A 51 5.36 21.23 24.05
C PHE A 51 5.14 22.69 23.68
N ASN A 52 5.70 23.14 22.54
CA ASN A 52 5.47 24.50 22.02
C ASN A 52 3.98 24.75 21.71
N LYS A 53 3.26 23.76 21.18
CA LYS A 53 1.80 23.86 21.00
C LYS A 53 1.08 24.01 22.34
N CYS A 54 1.46 23.23 23.35
CA CYS A 54 0.89 23.33 24.69
C CYS A 54 1.17 24.70 25.33
N LEU A 55 2.38 25.25 25.20
CA LEU A 55 2.70 26.58 25.73
C LEU A 55 1.81 27.69 25.14
N LYS A 56 1.39 27.55 23.87
CA LYS A 56 0.53 28.51 23.18
C LYS A 56 -0.95 28.37 23.57
N THR A 57 -1.40 27.19 23.95
CA THR A 57 -2.80 26.89 24.28
C THR A 57 -3.07 26.77 25.77
N TYR A 58 -2.02 26.78 26.59
CA TYR A 58 -2.11 26.64 28.03
C TYR A 58 -2.85 27.82 28.64
N ASP A 59 -3.84 27.47 29.44
CA ASP A 59 -4.69 28.40 30.16
C ASP A 59 -4.72 27.98 31.63
N LYS A 60 -4.26 28.87 32.50
CA LYS A 60 -4.15 28.61 33.94
C LYS A 60 -5.50 28.46 34.62
N ASP A 61 -6.54 29.07 34.04
CA ASP A 61 -7.88 29.09 34.63
C ASP A 61 -8.63 27.76 34.40
N LYS A 62 -8.09 26.88 33.55
CA LYS A 62 -8.63 25.54 33.28
C LYS A 62 -8.23 24.48 34.32
N GLY A 63 -7.54 24.86 35.40
CA GLY A 63 -7.26 23.98 36.54
C GLY A 63 -6.32 22.80 36.26
N THR A 64 -5.53 22.84 35.17
CA THR A 64 -4.55 21.79 34.84
C THR A 64 -3.14 22.37 34.80
N THR A 65 -2.13 21.54 35.08
CA THR A 65 -0.73 21.97 34.94
C THR A 65 -0.26 21.77 33.50
N ILE A 66 0.70 22.59 33.07
CA ILE A 66 1.33 22.46 31.75
C ILE A 66 1.91 21.06 31.53
N GLY A 67 2.41 20.40 32.58
CA GLY A 67 2.96 19.05 32.50
C GLY A 67 1.91 17.99 32.19
N ILE A 68 0.72 18.09 32.83
CA ILE A 68 -0.41 17.19 32.56
C ILE A 68 -0.93 17.42 31.14
N LEU A 69 -1.10 18.69 30.74
CA LEU A 69 -1.51 19.04 29.38
C LEU A 69 -0.52 18.50 28.33
N PHE A 70 0.78 18.68 28.57
CA PHE A 70 1.83 18.22 27.68
C PHE A 70 1.84 16.71 27.57
N LYS A 71 1.83 15.97 28.70
CA LYS A 71 1.79 14.51 28.70
C LYS A 71 0.63 13.98 27.87
N ARG A 72 -0.59 14.48 28.13
CA ARG A 72 -1.79 14.06 27.39
C ARG A 72 -1.70 14.39 25.90
N SER A 73 -1.23 15.59 25.57
CA SER A 73 -1.09 16.01 24.17
C SER A 73 -0.03 15.19 23.42
N PHE A 74 1.05 14.81 24.11
CA PHE A 74 2.11 14.00 23.53
C PHE A 74 1.67 12.54 23.36
N GLU A 75 0.97 11.94 24.33
CA GLU A 75 0.32 10.64 24.16
C GLU A 75 -0.63 10.61 22.95
N ASN A 76 -1.44 11.65 22.75
CA ASN A 76 -2.31 11.77 21.58
C ASN A 76 -1.52 11.87 20.25
N ARG A 77 -0.38 12.56 20.27
CA ARG A 77 0.51 12.64 19.11
C ARG A 77 1.09 11.27 18.77
N ILE A 78 1.58 10.52 19.77
CA ILE A 78 2.10 9.15 19.62
C ILE A 78 1.01 8.24 19.03
N CYS A 79 -0.20 8.24 19.58
CA CYS A 79 -1.33 7.48 19.04
C CYS A 79 -1.65 7.85 17.58
N SER A 80 -1.46 9.11 17.20
CA SER A 80 -1.66 9.55 15.82
C SER A 80 -0.55 9.09 14.88
N LEU A 81 0.70 9.07 15.35
CA LEU A 81 1.84 8.51 14.62
C LEU A 81 1.68 6.99 14.42
N LEU A 82 1.31 6.26 15.46
CA LEU A 82 1.02 4.81 15.38
C LEU A 82 -0.09 4.51 14.37
N ARG A 83 -1.21 5.23 14.43
CA ARG A 83 -2.28 5.08 13.44
C ARG A 83 -1.81 5.38 12.01
N ALA A 84 -0.94 6.37 11.84
CA ALA A 84 -0.37 6.69 10.55
C ALA A 84 0.58 5.60 10.03
N GLN A 85 1.36 4.95 10.92
CA GLN A 85 2.23 3.82 10.57
C GLN A 85 1.42 2.57 10.17
N HIS A 86 0.31 2.30 10.86
CA HIS A 86 -0.54 1.13 10.59
C HIS A 86 -1.59 1.32 9.48
N ALA A 87 -1.62 2.48 8.81
CA ALA A 87 -2.58 2.73 7.74
C ALA A 87 -2.33 1.83 6.53
N GLN A 88 -3.37 1.14 6.05
CA GLN A 88 -3.27 0.12 4.98
C GLN A 88 -2.58 0.60 3.69
N LYS A 89 -2.74 1.88 3.31
CA LYS A 89 -2.06 2.47 2.14
C LYS A 89 -0.52 2.42 2.22
N ARG A 90 0.05 2.27 3.43
CA ARG A 90 1.50 2.19 3.67
C ARG A 90 2.00 0.77 3.96
N LYS A 91 1.13 -0.24 3.89
CA LYS A 91 1.51 -1.63 4.17
C LYS A 91 2.66 -2.11 3.26
N ALA A 92 2.66 -1.72 1.99
CA ALA A 92 3.76 -2.01 1.07
C ALA A 92 5.13 -1.45 1.52
N GLN A 93 5.15 -0.32 2.22
CA GLN A 93 6.37 0.26 2.77
C GLN A 93 6.75 -0.35 4.12
N VAL A 94 5.76 -0.84 4.87
CA VAL A 94 5.97 -1.60 6.10
C VAL A 94 6.56 -2.98 5.81
N ASP A 95 6.13 -3.61 4.72
CA ASP A 95 6.58 -4.92 4.23
C ASP A 95 7.83 -4.81 3.32
N ALA A 96 8.29 -3.59 3.04
CA ALA A 96 9.52 -3.37 2.29
C ALA A 96 10.72 -3.86 3.13
N CYS A 97 11.61 -4.60 2.48
CA CYS A 97 12.84 -5.12 3.05
C CYS A 97 14.04 -4.56 2.29
N SER A 98 15.22 -4.63 2.92
CA SER A 98 16.45 -4.21 2.25
C SER A 98 16.73 -5.13 1.06
N LEU A 99 16.89 -4.52 -0.12
CA LEU A 99 17.28 -5.24 -1.33
C LEU A 99 18.66 -5.90 -1.16
N GLU A 100 19.58 -5.19 -0.50
CA GLU A 100 20.95 -5.67 -0.28
C GLU A 100 20.98 -6.85 0.70
N GLU A 101 20.15 -6.80 1.76
CA GLU A 101 20.00 -7.92 2.70
C GLU A 101 19.42 -9.15 1.99
N LYS A 102 18.39 -8.96 1.14
CA LYS A 102 17.85 -10.03 0.32
C LYS A 102 18.88 -10.59 -0.67
N LEU A 103 19.67 -9.74 -1.30
CA LEU A 103 20.72 -10.17 -2.22
C LEU A 103 21.82 -10.96 -1.50
N LEU A 104 22.13 -10.60 -0.26
CA LEU A 104 23.10 -11.32 0.57
C LEU A 104 22.58 -12.71 0.97
N GLN A 105 21.29 -12.82 1.35
CA GLN A 105 20.68 -14.08 1.80
C GLN A 105 20.32 -15.03 0.65
N GLU A 106 19.71 -14.51 -0.43
CA GLU A 106 19.15 -15.30 -1.54
C GLU A 106 20.03 -15.26 -2.81
N GLY A 107 21.07 -14.43 -2.82
CA GLY A 107 21.95 -14.23 -3.98
C GLY A 107 21.29 -13.52 -5.15
N ASN A 108 22.00 -13.44 -6.28
CA ASN A 108 21.47 -12.86 -7.53
C ASN A 108 20.22 -13.59 -8.06
N ARG A 109 19.91 -14.79 -7.53
CA ARG A 109 18.71 -15.55 -7.89
C ARG A 109 17.44 -14.78 -7.56
N PHE A 110 17.39 -14.02 -6.47
CA PHE A 110 16.23 -13.16 -6.11
C PHE A 110 15.85 -12.20 -7.24
N LEU A 111 16.86 -11.62 -7.91
CA LEU A 111 16.65 -10.69 -9.03
C LEU A 111 16.10 -11.38 -10.28
N THR A 112 16.39 -12.68 -10.44
CA THR A 112 15.97 -13.46 -11.62
C THR A 112 14.68 -14.25 -11.40
N ASP A 113 14.38 -14.71 -10.18
CA ASP A 113 13.23 -15.59 -9.88
C ASP A 113 11.90 -14.80 -9.80
N HIS A 114 11.95 -13.48 -9.59
CA HIS A 114 10.74 -12.63 -9.66
C HIS A 114 10.32 -12.23 -11.08
N ASN A 115 11.09 -12.64 -12.10
CA ASN A 115 10.62 -12.73 -13.48
C ASN A 115 9.86 -14.04 -13.76
N ARG A 116 9.15 -14.59 -12.77
CA ARG A 116 8.25 -15.75 -12.90
C ARG A 116 6.99 -15.52 -13.76
N CYS A 117 7.01 -14.50 -14.63
CA CYS A 117 6.27 -14.53 -15.89
C CYS A 117 7.09 -15.15 -17.04
N ALA A 118 8.19 -15.84 -16.75
CA ALA A 118 8.69 -16.87 -17.64
C ALA A 118 7.75 -18.07 -17.50
N GLU A 119 6.60 -18.02 -18.18
CA GLU A 119 5.92 -19.24 -18.60
C GLU A 119 7.00 -20.17 -19.15
N THR A 120 7.15 -21.37 -18.59
CA THR A 120 8.18 -22.28 -19.07
C THR A 120 7.90 -22.58 -20.55
N ALA A 121 8.94 -22.87 -21.34
CA ALA A 121 8.75 -23.23 -22.75
C ALA A 121 7.74 -24.39 -22.90
N GLU A 122 7.65 -25.26 -21.90
CA GLU A 122 6.68 -26.35 -21.77
C GLU A 122 5.24 -25.83 -21.60
N THR A 123 5.00 -24.85 -20.71
CA THR A 123 3.68 -24.20 -20.58
C THR A 123 3.27 -23.53 -21.88
N TYR A 124 4.19 -22.82 -22.54
CA TYR A 124 3.91 -22.16 -23.81
C TYR A 124 3.58 -23.17 -24.92
N LEU A 125 4.31 -24.29 -25.00
CA LEU A 125 4.06 -25.35 -25.96
C LEU A 125 2.69 -26.00 -25.71
N PHE A 126 2.38 -26.36 -24.47
CA PHE A 126 1.12 -26.98 -24.07
C PHE A 126 -0.09 -26.08 -24.34
N VAL A 127 0.01 -24.78 -24.01
CA VAL A 127 -1.05 -23.80 -24.29
C VAL A 127 -1.28 -23.67 -25.79
N ASN A 128 -0.22 -23.67 -26.61
CA ASN A 128 -0.36 -23.61 -28.06
C ASN A 128 -1.02 -24.87 -28.65
N GLU A 129 -0.67 -26.06 -28.17
CA GLU A 129 -1.34 -27.30 -28.57
C GLU A 129 -2.82 -27.30 -28.18
N SER A 130 -3.12 -26.96 -26.92
CA SER A 130 -4.48 -26.88 -26.41
C SER A 130 -5.34 -25.85 -27.14
N LEU A 131 -4.76 -24.69 -27.50
CA LEU A 131 -5.42 -23.66 -28.29
C LEU A 131 -5.64 -24.08 -29.74
N ALA A 132 -4.76 -24.90 -30.33
CA ALA A 132 -4.97 -25.45 -31.67
C ALA A 132 -6.14 -26.45 -31.71
N GLU A 133 -6.41 -27.15 -30.60
CA GLU A 133 -7.54 -28.05 -30.46
C GLU A 133 -8.85 -27.34 -30.10
N TYR A 134 -8.76 -26.18 -29.44
CA TYR A 134 -9.93 -25.45 -28.97
C TYR A 134 -11.00 -25.19 -30.06
N PRO A 135 -10.67 -24.65 -31.25
CA PRO A 135 -11.65 -24.44 -32.31
C PRO A 135 -12.36 -25.73 -32.73
N LYS A 136 -11.70 -26.89 -32.66
CA LYS A 136 -12.25 -28.20 -33.03
C LYS A 136 -13.30 -28.69 -32.02
N SER A 137 -13.18 -28.29 -30.75
CA SER A 137 -14.13 -28.65 -29.67
C SER A 137 -15.43 -27.82 -29.67
N LEU A 138 -15.45 -26.71 -30.43
CA LEU A 138 -16.60 -25.80 -30.54
C LEU A 138 -17.56 -26.27 -31.63
N SER A 139 -18.87 -26.18 -31.33
CA SER A 139 -19.91 -26.26 -32.36
C SER A 139 -19.80 -25.10 -33.35
N SER A 140 -20.41 -25.23 -34.52
CA SER A 140 -20.39 -24.18 -35.56
C SER A 140 -20.85 -22.81 -35.04
N LEU A 141 -21.89 -22.80 -34.19
CA LEU A 141 -22.45 -21.58 -33.61
C LEU A 141 -21.55 -21.02 -32.49
N GLU A 142 -21.00 -21.86 -31.62
CA GLU A 142 -20.04 -21.42 -30.59
C GLU A 142 -18.76 -20.85 -31.22
N ARG A 143 -18.24 -21.50 -32.27
CA ARG A 143 -17.04 -21.05 -32.98
C ARG A 143 -17.26 -19.69 -33.63
N MET A 144 -18.38 -19.50 -34.31
CA MET A 144 -18.71 -18.22 -34.94
C MET A 144 -18.79 -17.09 -33.90
N VAL A 145 -19.47 -17.32 -32.77
CA VAL A 145 -19.60 -16.30 -31.71
C VAL A 145 -18.25 -15.99 -31.05
N ILE A 146 -17.47 -17.00 -30.69
CA ILE A 146 -16.16 -16.81 -30.04
C ILE A 146 -15.17 -16.14 -30.99
N MET A 147 -15.11 -16.52 -32.26
CA MET A 147 -14.19 -15.90 -33.23
C MET A 147 -14.55 -14.44 -33.52
N ASN A 148 -15.83 -14.10 -33.57
CA ASN A 148 -16.26 -12.71 -33.72
C ASN A 148 -15.98 -11.88 -32.46
N TYR A 149 -16.18 -12.46 -31.27
CA TYR A 149 -15.82 -11.82 -30.01
C TYR A 149 -14.31 -11.58 -29.88
N LEU A 150 -13.48 -12.56 -30.27
CA LEU A 150 -12.01 -12.42 -30.28
C LEU A 150 -11.49 -11.36 -31.27
N LYS A 151 -12.28 -11.03 -32.29
CA LYS A 151 -12.01 -9.90 -33.20
C LYS A 151 -12.40 -8.53 -32.61
N GLY A 152 -12.95 -8.51 -31.39
CA GLY A 152 -13.34 -7.29 -30.68
C GLY A 152 -14.79 -6.86 -30.90
N LEU A 153 -15.67 -7.74 -31.41
CA LEU A 153 -17.09 -7.44 -31.55
C LEU A 153 -17.85 -7.73 -30.24
N GLU A 154 -18.75 -6.82 -29.87
CA GLU A 154 -19.64 -7.02 -28.74
C GLU A 154 -20.77 -8.02 -29.06
N LEU A 155 -21.29 -8.71 -28.05
CA LEU A 155 -22.32 -9.76 -28.24
C LEU A 155 -23.58 -9.24 -28.95
N ASP A 156 -23.94 -7.98 -28.71
CA ASP A 156 -25.07 -7.31 -29.36
C ASP A 156 -24.84 -7.09 -30.86
N GLN A 157 -23.59 -6.76 -31.24
CA GLN A 157 -23.19 -6.56 -32.63
C GLN A 157 -23.16 -7.89 -33.38
N ILE A 158 -22.73 -8.96 -32.72
CA ILE A 158 -22.73 -10.32 -33.27
C ILE A 158 -24.18 -10.80 -33.51
N ALA A 159 -25.08 -10.54 -32.55
CA ALA A 159 -26.50 -10.88 -32.71
C ALA A 159 -27.15 -10.13 -33.87
N ALA A 160 -26.82 -8.83 -34.03
CA ALA A 160 -27.32 -8.00 -35.13
C ALA A 160 -26.78 -8.45 -36.50
N GLN A 161 -25.50 -8.81 -36.59
CA GLN A 161 -24.86 -9.26 -37.82
C GLN A 161 -25.39 -10.61 -38.30
N GLU A 162 -25.59 -11.55 -37.38
CA GLU A 162 -25.99 -12.93 -37.69
C GLU A 162 -27.52 -13.13 -37.71
N LYS A 163 -28.30 -12.07 -37.42
CA LYS A 163 -29.77 -12.10 -37.33
C LYS A 163 -30.29 -13.21 -36.39
N LEU A 164 -29.56 -13.48 -35.31
CA LEU A 164 -29.90 -14.49 -34.31
C LEU A 164 -30.36 -13.83 -33.00
N PRO A 165 -31.23 -14.49 -32.22
CA PRO A 165 -31.63 -13.98 -30.91
C PRO A 165 -30.42 -13.81 -30.00
N TYR A 166 -30.34 -12.68 -29.29
CA TYR A 166 -29.27 -12.37 -28.34
C TYR A 166 -29.04 -13.50 -27.32
N GLU A 167 -30.11 -14.08 -26.79
CA GLU A 167 -30.03 -15.19 -25.84
C GLU A 167 -29.32 -16.44 -26.41
N LYS A 168 -29.48 -16.70 -27.71
CA LYS A 168 -28.76 -17.80 -28.38
C LYS A 168 -27.26 -17.51 -28.47
N ILE A 169 -26.89 -16.28 -28.80
CA ILE A 169 -25.49 -15.83 -28.89
C ILE A 169 -24.83 -15.86 -27.51
N LYS A 170 -25.49 -15.31 -26.49
CA LYS A 170 -25.03 -15.32 -25.09
C LYS A 170 -24.85 -16.74 -24.55
N SER A 171 -25.79 -17.64 -24.82
CA SER A 171 -25.69 -19.05 -24.44
C SER A 171 -24.51 -19.76 -25.12
N ALA A 172 -24.28 -19.48 -26.41
CA ALA A 172 -23.16 -20.04 -27.14
C ALA A 172 -21.80 -19.48 -26.68
N PHE A 173 -21.72 -18.18 -26.39
CA PHE A 173 -20.55 -17.55 -25.80
C PHE A 173 -20.20 -18.17 -24.44
N SER A 174 -21.20 -18.33 -23.56
CA SER A 174 -21.03 -18.96 -22.25
C SER A 174 -20.48 -20.39 -22.37
N ARG A 175 -21.07 -21.21 -23.25
CA ARG A 175 -20.60 -22.58 -23.49
C ARG A 175 -19.19 -22.64 -24.09
N GLY A 176 -18.90 -21.78 -25.05
CA GLY A 176 -17.56 -21.65 -25.65
C GLY A 176 -16.50 -21.22 -24.64
N ARG A 177 -16.85 -20.30 -23.74
CA ARG A 177 -15.99 -19.86 -22.62
C ARG A 177 -15.76 -20.97 -21.61
N THR A 178 -16.80 -21.72 -21.24
CA THR A 178 -16.65 -22.86 -20.31
C THR A 178 -15.72 -23.94 -20.89
N LYS A 179 -15.81 -24.22 -22.20
CA LYS A 179 -14.89 -25.14 -22.89
C LYS A 179 -13.44 -24.63 -22.87
N LEU A 180 -13.23 -23.34 -23.10
CA LEU A 180 -11.91 -22.71 -23.01
C LEU A 180 -11.32 -22.83 -21.60
N ILE A 181 -12.12 -22.53 -20.58
CA ILE A 181 -11.72 -22.65 -19.18
C ILE A 181 -11.42 -24.11 -18.82
N ALA A 182 -12.19 -25.07 -19.32
CA ALA A 182 -11.96 -26.49 -19.08
C ALA A 182 -10.64 -26.98 -19.71
N LEU A 183 -10.30 -26.50 -20.91
CA LEU A 183 -9.01 -26.80 -21.55
C LEU A 183 -7.83 -26.23 -20.76
N ILE A 184 -7.94 -24.98 -20.28
CA ILE A 184 -6.88 -24.33 -19.50
C ILE A 184 -6.78 -24.88 -18.08
N LYS A 185 -7.86 -25.41 -17.50
CA LYS A 185 -7.84 -26.07 -16.17
C LYS A 185 -7.38 -27.53 -16.22
N GLY A 186 -7.21 -28.10 -17.41
CA GLY A 186 -6.53 -29.38 -17.61
C GLY A 186 -5.00 -29.25 -17.64
N VAL A 187 -4.47 -28.02 -17.58
CA VAL A 187 -3.07 -27.63 -17.34
C VAL A 187 -2.78 -27.75 -15.85
#